data_AF-A0A1X7T8G7-F1
#
_entry.id   AF-A0A1X7T8G7-F1
#
_cell.length_a   1.000
_cell.length_b   1.000
_cell.length_c   1.000
_cell.angle_alpha   90.00
_cell.angle_beta   90.00
_cell.angle_gamma   90.00
#
_symmetry.space_group_name_H-M   'P 1'
#
loop_
_entity.id
_entity.type
_entity.pdbx_description
1 polymer ?
#
loop_
_entity_poly.entity_id
_entity_poly.type
_entity_poly.pdbx_seq_one_letter_code
_entity_poly.pdbx_strand_id
1 'polypeptide(L)'
;NCLKLSNPGGSVQWPKGRRAHSSVLINTSSGPHLLVVGGVGAYDCVIFDINNKSWKQLFNIPDIVTNRREHSLSVWSVTPTTNWIIEFGGLRDYLTISDTAVIELRYTSDNDWSTSVIPLDQYQEKLQERRREWEASQPVQPEDRREIDHLRRVLQERERELQEERREKEQLITRLQEQLQGRERQLQQAQQQGQEREREAREREQNLQRQLKEYQEREQQLKRQIEGSQQ
;
A
#
# COMPACT_ATOMS: atom_id res chain seq x y z
N ASN A 1 -42.70 -26.96 -10.04
CA ASN A 1 -42.28 -27.86 -11.14
C ASN A 1 -40.87 -27.54 -11.57
N CYS A 2 -39.85 -28.14 -10.96
CA CYS A 2 -38.51 -28.16 -11.56
C CYS A 2 -38.59 -28.99 -12.84
N LEU A 3 -38.29 -28.38 -13.98
CA LEU A 3 -38.10 -29.10 -15.23
C LEU A 3 -36.94 -30.08 -15.01
N LYS A 4 -37.26 -31.37 -14.87
CA LYS A 4 -36.26 -32.43 -14.86
C LYS A 4 -35.55 -32.34 -16.20
N LEU A 5 -34.28 -31.91 -16.21
CA LEU A 5 -33.45 -31.98 -17.41
C LEU A 5 -33.53 -33.43 -17.90
N SER A 6 -34.15 -33.62 -19.07
CA SER A 6 -34.32 -34.94 -19.67
C SER A 6 -32.95 -35.57 -19.80
N ASN A 7 -32.81 -36.82 -19.33
CA ASN A 7 -31.62 -37.62 -19.57
C ASN A 7 -31.39 -37.66 -21.11
N PRO A 8 -30.32 -37.04 -21.65
CA PRO A 8 -30.03 -37.15 -23.07
C PRO A 8 -29.58 -38.60 -23.28
N GLY A 9 -30.51 -39.44 -23.73
CA GLY A 9 -30.35 -40.89 -23.77
C GLY A 9 -29.00 -41.31 -24.35
N GLY A 10 -28.28 -42.15 -23.58
CA GLY A 10 -27.23 -43.04 -24.05
C GLY A 10 -26.00 -42.37 -24.69
N SER A 11 -25.04 -41.92 -23.87
CA SER A 11 -23.60 -41.93 -24.17
C SER A 11 -22.74 -41.20 -23.13
N VAL A 12 -23.32 -40.29 -22.34
CA VAL A 12 -22.58 -39.51 -21.34
C VAL A 12 -22.60 -40.22 -19.98
N GLN A 13 -21.43 -40.51 -19.41
CA GLN A 13 -21.27 -41.15 -18.10
C GLN A 13 -21.68 -40.16 -16.99
N TRP A 14 -22.92 -40.26 -16.52
CA TRP A 14 -23.38 -39.48 -15.36
C TRP A 14 -22.67 -39.93 -14.08
N PRO A 15 -22.41 -39.01 -13.14
CA PRO A 15 -21.88 -39.39 -11.84
C PRO A 15 -22.89 -40.21 -11.06
N LYS A 16 -22.39 -41.07 -10.16
CA LYS A 16 -23.25 -41.82 -9.22
C LYS A 16 -24.10 -40.86 -8.39
N GLY A 17 -25.35 -41.26 -8.14
CA GLY A 17 -26.23 -40.55 -7.22
C GLY A 17 -25.61 -40.46 -5.83
N ARG A 18 -25.64 -39.26 -5.23
CA ARG A 18 -24.95 -38.95 -3.98
C ARG A 18 -25.67 -37.87 -3.18
N ARG A 19 -25.45 -37.82 -1.87
CA ARG A 19 -25.91 -36.75 -0.97
C ARG A 19 -24.77 -36.25 -0.09
N ALA A 20 -24.94 -35.09 0.55
CA ALA A 20 -23.93 -34.51 1.43
C ALA A 20 -22.54 -34.38 0.78
N HIS A 21 -22.52 -34.17 -0.53
CA HIS A 21 -21.35 -33.72 -1.27
C HIS A 21 -21.26 -32.21 -1.18
N SER A 22 -20.11 -31.65 -1.53
CA SER A 22 -19.99 -30.22 -1.78
C SER A 22 -19.61 -29.96 -3.22
N SER A 23 -19.92 -28.75 -3.67
CA SER A 23 -19.67 -28.32 -5.03
C SER A 23 -19.27 -26.86 -5.10
N VAL A 24 -18.41 -26.53 -6.04
CA VAL A 24 -17.97 -25.15 -6.31
C VAL A 24 -18.03 -24.86 -7.80
N LEU A 25 -18.34 -23.61 -8.14
CA LEU A 25 -18.30 -23.12 -9.51
C LEU A 25 -16.91 -22.57 -9.82
N ILE A 26 -16.34 -23.00 -10.93
CA ILE A 26 -15.02 -22.59 -11.41
C ILE A 26 -15.20 -21.99 -12.79
N ASN A 27 -14.56 -20.87 -13.05
CA ASN A 27 -14.57 -20.27 -14.39
C ASN A 27 -13.20 -20.44 -15.04
N THR A 28 -13.17 -21.00 -16.24
CA THR A 28 -11.97 -21.11 -17.07
C THR A 28 -12.18 -20.35 -18.38
N SER A 29 -11.15 -20.33 -19.24
CA SER A 29 -11.26 -19.77 -20.59
C SER A 29 -12.29 -20.50 -21.47
N SER A 30 -12.58 -21.78 -21.21
CA SER A 30 -13.64 -22.55 -21.90
C SER A 30 -15.03 -22.35 -21.31
N GLY A 31 -15.13 -21.64 -20.19
CA GLY A 31 -16.39 -21.23 -19.56
C GLY A 31 -16.58 -21.81 -18.15
N PRO A 32 -17.84 -21.78 -17.65
CA PRO A 32 -18.12 -22.18 -16.29
C PRO A 32 -18.20 -23.71 -16.15
N HIS A 33 -17.60 -24.21 -15.07
CA HIS A 33 -17.54 -25.62 -14.72
C HIS A 33 -17.98 -25.81 -13.27
N LEU A 34 -18.78 -26.85 -13.00
CA LEU A 34 -19.19 -27.23 -11.65
C LEU A 34 -18.35 -28.41 -11.18
N LEU A 35 -17.51 -28.19 -10.17
CA LEU A 35 -16.77 -29.25 -9.49
C LEU A 35 -17.63 -29.84 -8.37
N VAL A 36 -17.68 -31.16 -8.26
CA VAL A 36 -18.38 -31.90 -7.20
C VAL A 36 -17.41 -32.90 -6.58
N VAL A 37 -17.28 -32.86 -5.25
CA VAL A 37 -16.34 -33.71 -4.50
C VAL A 37 -17.08 -34.54 -3.46
N GLY A 38 -16.75 -35.84 -3.44
CA GLY A 38 -17.15 -36.78 -2.39
C GLY A 38 -18.66 -36.93 -2.21
N GLY A 39 -19.06 -37.12 -0.95
CA GLY A 39 -20.44 -37.38 -0.52
C GLY A 39 -20.73 -38.83 -0.17
N VAL A 40 -21.94 -39.08 0.33
CA VAL A 40 -22.44 -40.43 0.61
C VAL A 40 -22.81 -41.11 -0.71
N GLY A 41 -22.22 -42.27 -0.97
CA GLY A 41 -22.47 -43.09 -2.15
C GLY A 41 -21.47 -42.92 -3.29
N ALA A 42 -20.52 -41.98 -3.17
CA ALA A 42 -19.46 -41.79 -4.14
C ALA A 42 -18.22 -41.13 -3.51
N TYR A 43 -17.06 -41.73 -3.75
CA TYR A 43 -15.75 -41.26 -3.27
C TYR A 43 -14.88 -40.84 -4.46
N ASP A 44 -15.46 -40.01 -5.32
CA ASP A 44 -14.81 -39.50 -6.52
C ASP A 44 -14.88 -37.97 -6.55
N CYS A 45 -14.22 -37.40 -7.55
CA CYS A 45 -14.32 -36.00 -7.88
C CYS A 45 -14.71 -35.90 -9.35
N VAL A 46 -15.75 -35.13 -9.63
CA VAL A 46 -16.29 -34.99 -10.98
C VAL A 46 -16.47 -33.51 -11.31
N ILE A 47 -16.26 -33.17 -12.58
CA ILE A 47 -16.43 -31.83 -13.10
C ILE A 47 -17.48 -31.86 -14.21
N PHE A 48 -18.41 -30.92 -14.15
CA PHE A 48 -19.43 -30.73 -15.18
C PHE A 48 -19.12 -29.48 -15.98
N ASP A 49 -18.91 -29.66 -17.27
CA ASP A 49 -18.85 -28.55 -18.23
C ASP A 49 -20.28 -28.08 -18.50
N ILE A 50 -20.61 -26.86 -18.08
CA ILE A 50 -21.97 -26.33 -18.20
C ILE A 50 -22.31 -26.01 -19.66
N ASN A 51 -21.32 -25.58 -20.45
CA ASN A 51 -21.51 -25.22 -21.85
C ASN A 51 -21.74 -26.48 -22.69
N ASN A 52 -20.88 -27.48 -22.52
CA ASN A 52 -20.93 -28.73 -23.27
C ASN A 52 -21.87 -29.77 -22.66
N LYS A 53 -22.41 -29.52 -21.47
CA LYS A 53 -23.32 -30.38 -20.72
C LYS A 53 -22.77 -31.80 -20.53
N SER A 54 -21.48 -31.90 -20.28
CA SER A 54 -20.75 -33.16 -20.16
C SER A 54 -20.10 -33.30 -18.78
N TRP A 55 -20.08 -34.53 -18.27
CA TRP A 55 -19.41 -34.89 -17.03
C TRP A 55 -18.06 -35.52 -17.32
N LYS A 56 -17.06 -35.18 -16.51
CA LYS A 56 -15.75 -35.82 -16.51
C LYS A 56 -15.33 -36.15 -15.09
N GLN A 57 -14.83 -37.36 -14.87
CA GLN A 57 -14.22 -37.73 -13.60
C GLN A 57 -12.77 -37.25 -13.57
N LEU A 58 -12.38 -36.65 -12.45
CA LEU A 58 -10.99 -36.30 -12.15
C LEU A 58 -10.33 -37.47 -11.41
N PHE A 59 -9.12 -37.82 -11.83
CA PHE A 59 -8.34 -38.91 -11.27
C PHE A 59 -7.15 -38.38 -10.46
N ASN A 60 -6.49 -39.25 -9.70
CA ASN A 60 -5.32 -38.92 -8.87
C ASN A 60 -5.61 -37.93 -7.72
N ILE A 61 -6.86 -37.86 -7.28
CA ILE A 61 -7.23 -37.14 -6.05
C ILE A 61 -7.20 -38.13 -4.88
N PRO A 62 -6.43 -37.86 -3.81
CA PRO A 62 -6.33 -38.77 -2.67
C PRO A 62 -7.64 -38.99 -1.93
N ASP A 63 -7.80 -40.16 -1.33
CA ASP A 63 -8.98 -40.53 -0.54
C ASP A 63 -9.24 -39.60 0.65
N ILE A 64 -8.21 -38.94 1.19
CA ILE A 64 -8.37 -37.93 2.26
C ILE A 64 -9.27 -36.76 1.83
N VAL A 65 -9.38 -36.52 0.52
CA VAL A 65 -10.29 -35.56 -0.09
C VAL A 65 -11.60 -36.25 -0.49
N THR A 66 -11.53 -37.30 -1.31
CA THR A 66 -12.73 -37.83 -1.97
C THR A 66 -13.60 -38.68 -1.04
N ASN A 67 -13.03 -39.34 -0.02
CA ASN A 67 -13.76 -40.08 1.00
C ASN A 67 -14.20 -39.15 2.15
N ARG A 68 -14.94 -38.09 1.80
CA ARG A 68 -15.46 -37.10 2.74
C ARG A 68 -16.90 -36.77 2.41
N ARG A 69 -17.72 -36.51 3.44
CA ARG A 69 -19.12 -36.06 3.33
C ARG A 69 -19.42 -34.94 4.31
N GLU A 70 -20.49 -34.19 4.10
CA GLU A 70 -20.92 -33.08 4.98
C GLU A 70 -19.81 -32.04 5.22
N HIS A 71 -18.92 -31.89 4.23
CA HIS A 71 -17.79 -30.98 4.27
C HIS A 71 -18.09 -29.69 3.54
N SER A 72 -17.26 -28.68 3.74
CA SER A 72 -17.32 -27.42 2.99
C SER A 72 -16.25 -27.37 1.91
N LEU A 73 -16.58 -26.76 0.76
CA LEU A 73 -15.61 -26.45 -0.30
C LEU A 73 -15.63 -24.95 -0.57
N SER A 74 -14.45 -24.40 -0.82
CA SER A 74 -14.24 -23.04 -1.31
C SER A 74 -13.25 -23.08 -2.47
N VAL A 75 -13.36 -22.10 -3.38
CA VAL A 75 -12.46 -21.96 -4.52
C VAL A 75 -11.69 -20.65 -4.41
N TRP A 76 -10.40 -20.70 -4.72
CA TRP A 76 -9.56 -19.52 -4.88
C TRP A 76 -8.82 -19.58 -6.22
N SER A 77 -9.11 -18.64 -7.10
CA SER A 77 -8.43 -18.52 -8.40
C SER A 77 -7.06 -17.87 -8.21
N VAL A 78 -6.00 -18.66 -8.35
CA VAL A 78 -4.61 -18.19 -8.21
C VAL A 78 -4.11 -17.57 -9.51
N THR A 79 -4.47 -18.18 -10.65
CA THR A 79 -4.24 -17.66 -11.99
C THR A 79 -5.50 -17.96 -12.85
N PRO A 80 -5.62 -17.42 -14.07
CA PRO A 80 -6.75 -17.74 -14.95
C PRO A 80 -6.93 -19.23 -15.28
N THR A 81 -5.86 -20.03 -15.16
CA THR A 81 -5.86 -21.48 -15.45
C THR A 81 -5.64 -22.35 -14.22
N THR A 82 -5.34 -21.76 -13.05
CA THR A 82 -5.04 -22.49 -11.82
C THR A 82 -5.97 -22.05 -10.69
N ASN A 83 -6.78 -22.99 -10.20
CA ASN A 83 -7.71 -22.79 -9.10
C ASN A 83 -7.32 -23.69 -7.93
N TRP A 84 -7.35 -23.15 -6.72
CA TRP A 84 -7.14 -23.90 -5.50
C TRP A 84 -8.49 -24.18 -4.85
N ILE A 85 -8.76 -25.45 -4.59
CA ILE A 85 -9.96 -25.93 -3.93
C ILE A 85 -9.60 -26.19 -2.47
N ILE A 86 -10.23 -25.45 -1.57
CA ILE A 86 -10.02 -25.57 -0.14
C ILE A 86 -11.19 -26.37 0.42
N GLU A 87 -10.90 -27.55 0.94
CA GLU A 87 -11.85 -28.44 1.57
C GLU A 87 -11.65 -28.42 3.09
N PHE A 88 -12.71 -28.18 3.85
CA PHE A 88 -12.65 -28.11 5.30
C PHE A 88 -13.77 -28.89 5.97
N GLY A 89 -13.39 -29.60 7.04
CA GLY A 89 -14.33 -30.21 7.98
C GLY A 89 -15.05 -31.44 7.41
N GLY A 90 -16.17 -31.82 8.00
CA GLY A 90 -17.04 -32.90 7.52
C GLY A 90 -16.82 -34.23 8.24
N LEU A 91 -17.23 -35.32 7.59
CA LEU A 91 -17.21 -36.66 8.15
C LEU A 91 -16.45 -37.64 7.24
N ARG A 92 -15.65 -38.51 7.85
CA ARG A 92 -14.99 -39.67 7.23
C ARG A 92 -15.09 -40.85 8.18
N ASP A 93 -15.50 -42.02 7.68
CA ASP A 93 -15.67 -43.25 8.49
C ASP A 93 -16.49 -43.05 9.78
N TYR A 94 -17.53 -42.20 9.71
CA TYR A 94 -18.40 -41.83 10.85
C TYR A 94 -17.73 -40.97 11.93
N LEU A 95 -16.48 -40.54 11.73
CA LEU A 95 -15.80 -39.58 12.58
C LEU A 95 -15.93 -38.18 11.99
N THR A 96 -16.20 -37.20 12.85
CA THR A 96 -16.11 -35.78 12.48
C THR A 96 -14.64 -35.41 12.38
N ILE A 97 -14.27 -34.75 11.29
CA ILE A 97 -12.91 -34.30 11.02
C ILE A 97 -12.91 -32.79 10.85
N SER A 98 -11.79 -32.17 11.25
CA SER A 98 -11.54 -30.72 11.16
C SER A 98 -10.27 -30.42 10.38
N ASP A 99 -9.76 -31.41 9.63
CA ASP A 99 -8.62 -31.23 8.75
C ASP A 99 -9.02 -30.38 7.53
N THR A 100 -8.04 -29.62 7.04
CA THR A 100 -8.14 -28.84 5.81
C THR A 100 -7.31 -29.51 4.74
N ALA A 101 -7.87 -29.70 3.54
CA ALA A 101 -7.14 -30.13 2.36
C ALA A 101 -7.17 -29.01 1.32
N VAL A 102 -6.05 -28.82 0.62
CA VAL A 102 -5.97 -27.88 -0.51
C VAL A 102 -5.59 -28.67 -1.75
N ILE A 103 -6.38 -28.51 -2.81
CA ILE A 103 -6.19 -29.20 -4.08
C ILE A 103 -5.93 -28.13 -5.14
N GLU A 104 -4.79 -28.21 -5.80
CA GLU A 104 -4.55 -27.46 -7.03
C GLU A 104 -5.27 -28.14 -8.17
N LEU A 105 -6.12 -27.39 -8.87
CA LEU A 105 -6.81 -27.79 -10.08
C LEU A 105 -6.39 -26.87 -11.22
N ARG A 106 -5.72 -27.45 -12.22
CA ARG A 106 -5.18 -26.72 -13.39
C ARG A 106 -5.90 -27.12 -14.65
N TYR A 107 -6.37 -26.13 -15.40
CA TYR A 107 -6.83 -26.31 -16.76
C TYR A 107 -5.63 -26.28 -17.71
N THR A 108 -5.42 -27.37 -18.44
CA THR A 108 -4.26 -27.57 -19.32
C THR A 108 -4.55 -27.12 -20.75
N SER A 109 -3.50 -26.92 -21.55
CA SER A 109 -3.61 -26.55 -22.98
C SER A 109 -4.33 -27.61 -23.82
N ASP A 110 -4.33 -28.86 -23.36
CA ASP A 110 -4.96 -29.99 -24.05
C ASP A 110 -6.47 -30.08 -23.76
N ASN A 111 -7.05 -29.01 -23.20
CA ASN A 111 -8.42 -28.96 -22.70
C ASN A 111 -8.71 -30.05 -21.65
N ASP A 112 -7.72 -30.33 -20.80
CA ASP A 112 -7.83 -31.29 -19.70
C ASP A 112 -7.58 -30.62 -18.34
N TRP A 113 -7.70 -31.42 -17.28
CA TRP A 113 -7.59 -31.05 -15.89
C TRP A 113 -6.45 -31.84 -15.26
N SER A 114 -5.54 -31.12 -14.60
CA SER A 114 -4.54 -31.69 -13.72
C SER A 114 -4.89 -31.37 -12.28
N THR A 115 -4.73 -32.35 -11.39
CA THR A 115 -4.99 -32.20 -9.96
C THR A 115 -3.78 -32.57 -9.14
N SER A 116 -3.47 -31.79 -8.12
CA SER A 116 -2.44 -32.13 -7.12
C SER A 116 -2.86 -31.65 -5.75
N VAL A 117 -2.38 -32.32 -4.69
CA VAL A 117 -2.60 -31.84 -3.32
C VAL A 117 -1.49 -30.89 -2.93
N ILE A 118 -1.87 -29.77 -2.29
CA ILE A 118 -0.95 -28.81 -1.70
C ILE A 118 -0.90 -29.07 -0.20
N PRO A 119 0.25 -29.52 0.33
CA PRO A 119 0.48 -29.56 1.77
C PRO A 119 0.32 -28.16 2.37
N LEU A 120 -0.42 -28.04 3.49
CA LEU A 120 -0.73 -26.74 4.10
C LEU A 120 0.53 -25.97 4.53
N ASP A 121 1.57 -26.69 4.94
CA ASP A 121 2.89 -26.16 5.30
C ASP A 121 3.65 -25.60 4.08
N GLN A 122 3.28 -26.00 2.86
CA GLN A 122 3.90 -25.58 1.60
C GLN A 122 3.06 -24.57 0.81
N TYR A 123 1.88 -24.19 1.31
CA TYR A 123 0.94 -23.31 0.62
C TYR A 123 1.57 -21.99 0.17
N GLN A 124 2.38 -21.35 1.03
CA GLN A 124 3.00 -20.06 0.72
C GLN A 124 4.04 -20.18 -0.40
N GLU A 125 4.85 -21.24 -0.37
CA GLU A 125 5.85 -21.51 -1.41
C GLU A 125 5.17 -21.82 -2.76
N LYS A 126 4.14 -22.68 -2.75
CA LYS A 126 3.34 -22.98 -3.94
C LYS A 126 2.68 -21.75 -4.54
N LEU A 127 2.23 -20.82 -3.71
CA LEU A 127 1.62 -19.58 -4.17
C LEU A 127 2.64 -18.71 -4.92
N GLN A 128 3.85 -18.58 -4.37
CA GLN A 128 4.94 -17.84 -4.99
C GLN A 128 5.44 -18.53 -6.27
N GLU A 129 5.50 -19.86 -6.30
CA GLU A 129 5.83 -20.65 -7.48
C GLU A 129 4.83 -20.37 -8.63
N ARG A 130 3.52 -20.50 -8.37
CA ARG A 130 2.47 -20.25 -9.37
C ARG A 130 2.47 -18.80 -9.88
N ARG A 131 2.72 -17.83 -9.00
CA ARG A 131 2.84 -16.42 -9.38
C ARG A 131 4.03 -16.19 -10.32
N ARG A 132 5.19 -16.74 -10.00
CA ARG A 132 6.40 -16.65 -10.85
C ARG A 132 6.21 -17.33 -12.20
N GLU A 133 5.62 -18.53 -12.22
CA GLU A 133 5.30 -19.24 -13.47
C GLU A 133 4.36 -18.41 -14.35
N TRP A 134 3.33 -17.82 -13.74
CA TRP A 134 2.38 -16.98 -14.47
C TRP A 134 3.03 -15.72 -15.02
N GLU A 135 3.81 -15.00 -14.20
CA GLU A 135 4.57 -13.81 -14.62
C GLU A 135 5.58 -14.13 -15.73
N ALA A 136 6.26 -15.28 -15.66
CA ALA A 136 7.19 -15.72 -16.71
C ALA A 136 6.48 -16.14 -18.01
N SER A 137 5.24 -16.63 -17.91
CA SER A 137 4.42 -17.03 -19.05
C SER A 137 3.69 -15.86 -19.73
N GLN A 138 3.66 -14.69 -19.10
CA GLN A 138 3.09 -13.48 -19.67
C GLN A 138 3.98 -13.01 -20.83
N PRO A 139 3.45 -12.92 -22.06
CA PRO A 139 4.17 -12.26 -23.14
C PRO A 139 4.26 -10.77 -22.77
N VAL A 140 5.43 -10.29 -22.36
CA VAL A 140 5.69 -8.85 -22.29
C VAL A 140 5.63 -8.36 -23.73
N GLN A 141 4.57 -7.65 -24.10
CA GLN A 141 4.50 -7.09 -25.44
C GLN A 141 5.71 -6.17 -25.65
N PRO A 142 6.33 -6.17 -26.84
CA PRO A 142 7.46 -5.28 -27.13
C PRO A 142 7.17 -3.81 -26.78
N GLU A 143 5.91 -3.41 -26.92
CA GLU A 143 5.37 -2.09 -26.57
C GLU A 143 5.41 -1.85 -25.06
N ASP A 144 4.92 -2.78 -24.24
CA ASP A 144 4.96 -2.69 -22.78
C ASP A 144 6.40 -2.62 -22.27
N ARG A 145 7.31 -3.37 -22.90
CA ARG A 145 8.74 -3.32 -22.55
C ARG A 145 9.36 -1.96 -22.86
N ARG A 146 9.03 -1.39 -24.03
CA ARG A 146 9.51 -0.05 -24.42
C ARG A 146 8.94 1.03 -23.51
N GLU A 147 7.67 0.90 -23.11
CA GLU A 147 7.03 1.85 -22.20
C GLU A 147 7.62 1.77 -20.79
N ILE A 148 7.89 0.56 -20.28
CA ILE A 148 8.60 0.36 -19.01
C ILE A 148 10.01 0.97 -19.06
N ASP A 149 10.76 0.73 -20.15
CA ASP A 149 12.10 1.29 -20.32
C ASP A 149 12.08 2.82 -20.46
N HIS A 150 11.05 3.37 -21.11
CA HIS A 150 10.85 4.81 -21.23
C HIS A 150 10.53 5.43 -19.86
N LEU A 151 9.56 4.88 -19.13
CA LEU A 151 9.18 5.32 -17.79
C LEU A 151 10.36 5.25 -16.82
N ARG A 152 11.19 4.19 -16.91
CA ARG A 152 12.40 4.08 -16.10
C ARG A 152 13.39 5.21 -16.36
N ARG A 153 13.57 5.63 -17.61
CA ARG A 153 14.43 6.80 -17.94
C ARG A 153 13.83 8.10 -17.42
N VAL A 154 12.53 8.31 -17.62
CA VAL A 154 11.83 9.51 -17.14
C VAL A 154 11.94 9.63 -15.62
N LEU A 155 11.78 8.52 -14.89
CA LEU A 155 11.94 8.50 -13.44
C LEU A 155 13.38 8.83 -13.01
N GLN A 156 14.38 8.30 -13.71
CA GLN A 156 15.78 8.62 -13.43
C GLN A 156 16.12 10.09 -13.70
N GLU A 157 15.59 10.67 -14.78
CA GLU A 157 15.75 12.10 -15.07
C GLU A 157 15.08 12.95 -14.00
N ARG A 158 13.85 12.61 -13.61
CA ARG A 158 13.12 13.33 -12.57
C ARG A 158 13.82 13.27 -11.21
N GLU A 159 14.42 12.15 -10.87
CA GLU A 159 15.21 11.99 -9.65
C GLU A 159 16.45 12.90 -9.66
N ARG A 160 17.13 13.03 -10.81
CA ARG A 160 18.27 13.94 -10.98
C ARG A 160 17.85 15.40 -10.83
N GLU A 161 16.76 15.81 -11.49
CA GLU A 161 16.23 17.18 -11.37
C GLU A 161 15.89 17.51 -9.90
N LEU A 162 15.25 16.59 -9.19
CA LEU A 162 14.92 16.77 -7.77
C LEU A 162 16.18 16.87 -6.89
N GLN A 163 17.25 16.15 -7.23
CA GLN A 163 18.53 16.28 -6.54
C GLN A 163 19.21 17.63 -6.81
N GLU A 164 19.16 18.13 -8.04
CA GLU A 164 19.69 19.45 -8.39
C GLU A 164 18.90 20.57 -7.69
N GLU A 165 17.57 20.53 -7.73
CA GLU A 165 16.71 21.51 -7.05
C GLU A 165 16.96 21.53 -5.53
N ARG A 166 17.20 20.36 -4.92
CA ARG A 166 17.58 20.27 -3.50
C ARG A 166 18.92 20.96 -3.23
N ARG A 167 19.93 20.73 -4.07
CA ARG A 167 21.24 21.38 -3.93
C ARG A 167 21.15 22.89 -4.08
N GLU A 168 20.37 23.38 -5.05
CA GLU A 168 20.15 24.81 -5.24
C GLU A 168 19.44 25.45 -4.05
N LYS A 169 18.39 24.80 -3.53
CA LYS A 169 17.69 25.27 -2.33
C LYS A 169 18.59 25.30 -1.11
N GLU A 170 19.43 24.29 -0.90
CA GLU A 170 20.41 24.26 0.18
C GLU A 170 21.40 25.42 0.07
N GLN A 171 21.93 25.68 -1.14
CA GLN A 171 22.81 26.83 -1.36
C GLN A 171 22.12 28.16 -1.09
N LEU A 172 20.86 28.30 -1.50
CA LEU A 172 20.08 29.51 -1.25
C LEU A 172 19.83 29.73 0.25
N ILE A 173 19.50 28.67 0.99
CA ILE A 173 19.33 28.71 2.45
C ILE A 173 20.61 29.20 3.13
N THR A 174 21.77 28.66 2.75
CA THR A 174 23.07 29.08 3.30
C THR A 174 23.34 30.56 3.05
N ARG A 175 23.14 31.04 1.81
CA ARG A 175 23.32 32.47 1.48
C ARG A 175 22.37 33.37 2.27
N LEU A 176 21.11 32.97 2.42
CA LEU A 176 20.13 33.72 3.20
C LEU A 176 20.50 33.75 4.69
N GLN A 177 21.01 32.65 5.25
CA GLN A 177 21.51 32.61 6.62
C GLN A 177 22.67 33.57 6.83
N GLU A 178 23.65 33.61 5.92
CA GLU A 178 24.78 34.55 5.98
C GLU A 178 24.31 36.01 5.91
N GLN A 179 23.36 36.32 5.01
CA GLN A 179 22.78 37.66 4.90
C GLN A 179 22.02 38.08 6.17
N LEU A 180 21.25 37.17 6.76
CA LEU A 180 20.52 37.42 8.00
C LEU A 180 21.47 37.68 9.16
N GLN A 181 22.52 36.86 9.31
CA GLN A 181 23.56 37.10 10.33
C GLN A 181 24.27 38.44 10.12
N GLY A 182 24.56 38.81 8.87
CA GLY A 182 25.15 40.09 8.53
C GLY A 182 24.25 41.27 8.94
N ARG A 183 22.95 41.21 8.64
CA ARG A 183 21.98 42.23 9.05
C ARG A 183 21.80 42.30 10.57
N GLU A 184 21.80 41.16 11.25
CA GLU A 184 21.68 41.12 12.71
C GLU A 184 22.84 41.83 13.39
N ARG A 185 24.08 41.61 12.92
CA ARG A 185 25.26 42.35 13.42
C ARG A 185 25.16 43.85 13.18
N GLN A 186 24.69 44.27 12.00
CA GLN A 186 24.47 45.68 11.70
C GLN A 186 23.43 46.31 12.63
N LEU A 187 22.33 45.60 12.90
CA LEU A 187 21.28 46.06 13.83
C LEU A 187 21.83 46.20 15.26
N GLN A 188 22.62 45.22 15.73
CA GLN A 188 23.26 45.29 17.05
C GLN A 188 24.21 46.50 17.17
N GLN A 189 25.03 46.76 16.13
CA GLN A 189 25.90 47.93 16.11
C GLN A 189 25.11 49.24 16.10
N ALA A 190 24.07 49.33 15.28
CA ALA A 190 23.22 50.52 15.20
C ALA A 190 22.51 50.79 16.55
N GLN A 191 22.09 49.73 17.24
CA GLN A 191 21.48 49.82 18.57
C GLN A 191 22.47 50.32 19.62
N GLN A 192 23.70 49.80 19.64
CA GLN A 192 24.76 50.27 20.55
C GLN A 192 25.09 51.75 20.32
N GLN A 193 25.30 52.14 19.06
CA GLN A 193 25.54 53.54 18.71
C GLN A 193 24.36 54.44 19.08
N GLY A 194 23.12 53.95 18.91
CA GLY A 194 21.92 54.67 19.33
C GLY A 194 21.90 54.90 20.84
N GLN A 195 22.22 53.88 21.64
CA GLN A 195 22.31 53.99 23.10
C GLN A 195 23.42 54.95 23.56
N GLU A 196 24.59 54.92 22.92
CA GLU A 196 25.67 55.86 23.22
C GLU A 196 25.27 57.31 22.93
N ARG A 197 24.68 57.57 21.75
CA ARG A 197 24.19 58.91 21.41
C ARG A 197 23.11 59.40 22.37
N GLU A 198 22.23 58.50 22.82
CA GLU A 198 21.21 58.86 23.81
C GLU A 198 21.83 59.22 25.16
N ARG A 199 22.87 58.50 25.60
CA ARG A 199 23.62 58.84 26.83
C ARG A 199 24.29 60.20 26.71
N GLU A 200 24.99 60.45 25.61
CA GLU A 200 25.63 61.75 25.36
C GLU A 200 24.60 62.89 25.32
N ALA A 201 23.45 62.68 24.67
CA ALA A 201 22.39 63.68 24.62
C ALA A 201 21.85 64.00 26.02
N ARG A 202 21.61 62.98 26.85
CA ARG A 202 21.19 63.14 28.26
C ARG A 202 22.23 63.89 29.08
N GLU A 203 23.51 63.61 28.92
CA GLU A 203 24.58 64.33 29.61
C GLU A 203 24.66 65.81 29.19
N ARG A 204 24.56 66.09 27.88
CA ARG A 204 24.53 67.46 27.36
C ARG A 204 23.32 68.23 27.90
N GLU A 205 22.15 67.60 27.94
CA GLU A 205 20.93 68.19 28.50
C GLU A 205 21.10 68.51 29.99
N GLN A 206 21.64 67.58 30.79
CA GLN A 206 21.92 67.83 32.21
C GLN A 206 22.93 68.96 32.44
N ASN A 207 23.94 69.08 31.58
CA ASN A 207 24.91 70.17 31.65
C ASN A 207 24.27 71.53 31.31
N LEU A 208 23.44 71.58 30.26
CA LEU A 208 22.69 72.78 29.90
C LEU A 208 21.73 73.20 31.02
N GLN A 209 21.02 72.25 31.65
CA GLN A 209 20.17 72.53 32.80
C GLN A 209 20.95 73.11 33.98
N ARG A 210 22.15 72.59 34.27
CA ARG A 210 23.05 73.15 35.30
C ARG A 210 23.46 74.58 34.98
N GLN A 211 23.91 74.83 33.74
CA GLN A 211 24.30 76.19 33.32
C GLN A 211 23.14 77.17 33.39
N LEU A 212 21.93 76.79 32.94
CA LEU A 212 20.74 77.62 33.04
C LEU A 212 20.42 77.98 34.49
N LYS A 213 20.53 77.01 35.41
CA LYS A 213 20.31 77.25 36.84
C LYS A 213 21.33 78.23 37.43
N GLU A 214 22.62 78.06 37.09
CA GLU A 214 23.67 79.00 37.51
C GLU A 214 23.44 80.41 36.94
N TYR A 215 23.02 80.52 35.68
CA TYR A 215 22.66 81.81 35.07
C TYR A 215 21.49 82.48 35.80
N GLN A 216 20.44 81.73 36.11
CA GLN A 216 19.30 82.23 36.88
C GLN A 216 19.69 82.68 38.29
N GLU A 217 20.54 81.92 38.98
CA GLU A 217 21.05 82.27 40.30
C GLU A 217 21.89 83.56 40.26
N ARG A 218 22.75 83.72 39.25
CA ARG A 218 23.52 84.96 39.03
C ARG A 218 22.62 86.16 38.72
N GLU A 219 21.60 85.97 37.88
CA GLU A 219 20.64 87.04 37.57
C GLU A 219 19.86 87.47 38.82
N GLN A 220 19.45 86.52 39.68
CA GLN A 220 18.80 86.83 40.95
C GLN A 220 19.75 87.52 41.95
N GLN A 221 21.04 87.19 41.97
CA GLN A 221 22.03 87.87 42.79
C GLN A 221 22.26 89.32 42.31
N LEU A 222 22.36 89.53 41.00
CA LEU A 222 22.46 90.86 40.40
C LEU A 222 21.24 91.73 40.71
N LYS A 223 20.01 91.18 40.60
CA LYS A 223 18.79 91.90 40.99
C LYS A 223 18.82 92.31 42.48
N ARG A 224 19.24 91.40 43.37
CA ARG A 224 19.38 91.71 44.80
C ARG A 224 20.44 92.78 45.10
N GLN A 225 21.54 92.82 44.35
CA GLN A 225 22.56 93.87 44.48
C GLN A 225 22.05 95.23 44.01
N ILE A 226 21.27 95.28 42.93
CA ILE A 226 20.66 96.52 42.43
C ILE A 226 19.61 97.06 43.41
N GLU A 227 18.79 96.20 44.00
CA GLU A 227 17.78 96.59 45.00
C GLU A 227 18.40 97.00 46.35
N GLY A 228 19.52 96.40 46.77
CA GLY A 228 20.26 96.79 47.97
C GLY A 228 21.10 98.07 47.83
N SER A 229 21.28 98.59 46.61
CA SER A 229 22.03 99.83 46.33
C SER A 229 21.15 101.08 46.33
N GLN A 230 19.84 100.94 46.59
CA GLN A 230 18.85 102.02 46.58
C GLN A 230 18.26 102.34 47.98
N GLN A 231 18.89 101.88 49.07
CA GLN A 231 18.62 102.31 50.45
C GLN A 231 19.87 102.96 51.06
#